data_AF-A0A1I5V3J4-F1
#
_entry.id   AF-A0A1I5V3J4-F1
#
_cell.length_a   1.000
_cell.length_b   1.000
_cell.length_c   1.000
_cell.angle_alpha   90.00
_cell.angle_beta   90.00
_cell.angle_gamma   90.00
#
_symmetry.space_group_name_H-M   'P 1'
#
loop_
_entity.id
_entity.type
_entity.pdbx_description
1 polymer ?
#
loop_
_entity_poly.entity_id
_entity_poly.type
_entity_poly.pdbx_seq_one_letter_code
_entity_poly.pdbx_strand_id
1 'polypeptide(L)'
;MARKLKTYQTSLGFFDLAIAAPSMKAALEAWGADSNLFHQGAAKESDDPDVIEATMAAPGVVLKRPVGSNGPFKEHAELPTYLAGGSSKKTDRRQRRKPSKVANDDAADRKVALAFEKEQKRRERERAKEEATRQKERERRQHAVDKAQGALDAARRKHEETAADIQQQLEVLEESARDEDARWEKGPVGRRVTTGARLGLEVRPSRVLAFAPAFPPIAEIVNLNCEISSLIRCALPARCAPDHPRRCSALLQREPGASELLPCLHRPC
;
A
#
# COMPACT_ATOMS: atom_id res chain seq x y z
N MET A 1 -2.22 -34.35 -24.92
CA MET A 1 -2.48 -33.70 -26.22
C MET A 1 -1.35 -32.72 -26.51
N ALA A 2 -0.72 -32.79 -27.69
CA ALA A 2 0.29 -31.82 -28.09
C ALA A 2 -0.39 -30.46 -28.29
N ARG A 3 0.03 -29.45 -27.50
CA ARG A 3 -0.52 -28.09 -27.58
C ARG A 3 0.17 -27.35 -28.73
N LYS A 4 -0.57 -26.45 -29.39
CA LYS A 4 -0.03 -25.59 -30.45
C LYS A 4 1.12 -24.74 -29.88
N LEU A 5 2.30 -24.86 -30.48
CA LEU A 5 3.47 -24.09 -30.08
C LEU A 5 3.32 -22.65 -30.53
N LYS A 6 3.65 -21.72 -29.62
CA LYS A 6 3.67 -20.28 -29.85
C LYS A 6 5.06 -19.75 -29.54
N THR A 7 5.42 -18.66 -30.19
CA THR A 7 6.75 -18.07 -30.14
C THR A 7 6.73 -16.84 -29.26
N TYR A 8 7.53 -16.91 -28.20
CA TYR A 8 7.60 -15.86 -27.20
C TYR A 8 8.98 -15.24 -27.21
N GLN A 9 9.02 -13.92 -27.09
CA GLN A 9 10.24 -13.13 -27.03
C GLN A 9 10.27 -12.33 -25.73
N THR A 10 11.43 -12.23 -25.11
CA THR A 10 11.68 -11.33 -23.98
C THR A 10 13.07 -10.75 -24.08
N SER A 11 13.29 -9.57 -23.50
CA SER A 11 14.62 -8.98 -23.33
C SER A 11 15.03 -9.14 -21.86
N LEU A 12 15.95 -10.06 -21.57
CA LEU A 12 16.50 -10.24 -20.22
C LEU A 12 17.95 -9.78 -20.18
N GLY A 13 18.17 -8.62 -19.57
CA GLY A 13 19.50 -8.02 -19.42
C GLY A 13 20.11 -7.63 -20.76
N PHE A 14 21.16 -8.35 -21.19
CA PHE A 14 21.92 -8.06 -22.41
C PHE A 14 21.48 -8.89 -23.63
N PHE A 15 20.51 -9.79 -23.46
CA PHE A 15 20.07 -10.68 -24.54
C PHE A 15 18.56 -10.61 -24.76
N ASP A 16 18.19 -10.51 -26.04
CA ASP A 16 16.88 -10.92 -26.53
C ASP A 16 16.84 -12.45 -26.51
N LEU A 17 15.85 -13.00 -25.84
CA LEU A 17 15.58 -14.42 -25.76
C LEU A 17 14.32 -14.72 -26.57
N ALA A 18 14.35 -15.81 -27.35
CA ALA A 18 13.20 -16.31 -28.08
C ALA A 18 13.03 -17.82 -27.82
N ILE A 19 11.80 -18.26 -27.62
CA ILE A 19 11.47 -19.68 -27.42
C ILE A 19 10.11 -20.02 -28.05
N ALA A 20 10.04 -21.20 -28.68
CA ALA A 20 8.77 -21.84 -29.04
C ALA A 20 8.28 -22.69 -27.87
N ALA A 21 7.19 -22.28 -27.23
CA ALA A 21 6.62 -22.93 -26.06
C ALA A 21 5.10 -23.14 -26.22
N PRO A 22 4.52 -24.15 -25.53
CA PRO A 22 3.08 -24.43 -25.61
C PRO A 22 2.19 -23.44 -24.84
N SER A 23 2.78 -22.61 -23.96
CA SER A 23 2.07 -21.57 -23.20
C SER A 23 3.02 -20.50 -22.68
N MET A 24 2.48 -19.33 -22.33
CA MET A 24 3.24 -18.24 -21.69
C MET A 24 3.98 -18.70 -20.43
N LYS A 25 3.37 -19.56 -19.61
CA LYS A 25 4.00 -20.10 -18.39
C LYS A 25 5.23 -20.97 -18.72
N ALA A 26 5.14 -21.81 -19.74
CA ALA A 26 6.28 -22.65 -20.15
C ALA A 26 7.45 -21.81 -20.68
N ALA A 27 7.17 -20.67 -21.32
CA ALA A 27 8.21 -19.73 -21.72
C ALA A 27 8.90 -19.08 -20.51
N LEU A 28 8.13 -18.67 -19.49
CA LEU A 28 8.70 -18.11 -18.25
C LEU A 28 9.59 -19.12 -17.51
N GLU A 29 9.16 -20.38 -17.45
CA GLU A 29 9.93 -21.47 -16.83
C GLU A 29 11.25 -21.72 -17.57
N ALA A 30 11.22 -21.72 -18.91
CA ALA A 30 12.43 -21.89 -19.72
C ALA A 30 13.41 -20.71 -19.61
N TRP A 31 12.91 -19.49 -19.38
CA TRP A 31 13.75 -18.32 -19.12
C TRP A 31 14.26 -18.24 -17.67
N GLY A 32 13.66 -19.01 -16.75
CA GLY A 32 13.98 -18.94 -15.31
C GLY A 32 13.46 -17.66 -14.64
N ALA A 33 12.33 -17.14 -15.10
CA ALA A 33 11.72 -15.94 -14.54
C ALA A 33 10.67 -16.29 -13.46
N ASP A 34 10.92 -15.87 -12.22
CA ASP A 34 9.99 -16.10 -11.10
C ASP A 34 8.73 -15.21 -11.15
N SER A 35 8.79 -14.11 -11.90
CA SER A 35 7.70 -13.14 -12.04
C SER A 35 7.11 -13.13 -13.45
N ASN A 36 5.83 -12.76 -13.56
CA ASN A 36 5.13 -12.79 -14.85
C ASN A 36 5.52 -11.58 -15.74
N LEU A 37 6.51 -11.80 -16.62
CA LEU A 37 7.07 -10.78 -17.53
C LEU A 37 6.08 -10.28 -18.58
N PHE A 38 5.04 -11.06 -18.92
CA PHE A 38 4.04 -10.65 -19.91
C PHE A 38 3.15 -9.51 -19.42
N HIS A 39 2.78 -9.51 -18.13
CA HIS A 39 2.02 -8.41 -17.55
C HIS A 39 2.84 -7.14 -17.34
N GLN A 40 4.16 -7.28 -17.19
CA GLN A 40 5.08 -6.15 -17.04
C GLN A 40 5.43 -5.51 -18.40
N GLY A 41 5.01 -6.12 -19.52
CA GLY A 41 5.37 -5.69 -20.87
C GLY A 41 6.82 -6.00 -21.27
N ALA A 42 7.55 -6.79 -20.46
CA ALA A 42 8.94 -7.19 -20.73
C ALA A 42 9.03 -8.45 -21.62
N ALA A 43 7.91 -9.15 -21.83
CA ALA A 43 7.80 -10.28 -22.75
C ALA A 43 6.57 -10.12 -23.66
N LYS A 44 6.70 -10.53 -24.93
CA LYS A 44 5.65 -10.47 -25.94
C LYS A 44 5.56 -11.77 -26.74
N GLU A 45 4.38 -12.07 -27.26
CA GLU A 45 4.23 -13.04 -28.36
C GLU A 45 4.80 -12.38 -29.63
N SER A 46 5.69 -13.06 -30.35
CA SER A 46 6.32 -12.53 -31.57
C SER A 46 5.74 -13.23 -32.80
N ASP A 47 5.29 -12.42 -33.75
CA ASP A 47 4.78 -12.84 -35.06
C ASP A 47 5.86 -12.73 -36.16
N ASP A 48 7.12 -12.46 -35.79
CA ASP A 48 8.22 -12.24 -36.73
C ASP A 48 8.62 -13.59 -37.38
N PRO A 49 8.54 -13.73 -38.72
CA PRO A 49 8.68 -15.03 -39.40
C PRO A 49 10.06 -15.65 -39.18
N ASP A 50 11.12 -14.84 -39.15
CA ASP A 50 12.50 -15.31 -38.93
C ASP A 50 12.70 -15.88 -37.51
N VAL A 51 12.01 -15.30 -36.52
CA VAL A 51 12.04 -15.77 -35.12
C VAL A 51 11.23 -17.05 -34.99
N ILE A 52 10.12 -17.13 -35.71
CA ILE A 52 9.28 -18.33 -35.74
C ILE A 52 10.02 -19.50 -36.35
N GLU A 53 10.66 -19.32 -37.51
CA GLU A 53 11.42 -20.39 -38.16
C GLU A 53 12.57 -20.89 -37.27
N ALA A 54 13.35 -19.97 -36.69
CA ALA A 54 14.46 -20.32 -35.82
C ALA A 54 14.00 -21.08 -34.56
N THR A 55 12.92 -20.63 -33.91
CA THR A 55 12.41 -21.27 -32.68
C THR A 55 11.63 -22.55 -32.93
N MET A 56 11.00 -22.69 -34.11
CA MET A 56 10.34 -23.93 -34.52
C MET A 56 11.33 -25.03 -34.93
N ALA A 57 12.54 -24.68 -35.38
CA ALA A 57 13.61 -25.63 -35.64
C ALA A 57 14.10 -26.32 -34.35
N ALA A 58 14.04 -25.63 -33.20
CA ALA A 58 14.44 -26.14 -31.89
C ALA A 58 13.42 -25.78 -30.80
N PRO A 59 12.25 -26.45 -30.76
CA PRO A 59 11.20 -26.13 -29.80
C PRO A 59 11.65 -26.44 -28.37
N GLY A 60 11.37 -25.52 -27.44
CA GLY A 60 11.79 -25.65 -26.04
C GLY A 60 13.22 -25.22 -25.73
N VAL A 61 14.06 -24.92 -26.74
CA VAL A 61 15.39 -24.35 -26.53
C VAL A 61 15.32 -22.82 -26.55
N VAL A 62 15.95 -22.17 -25.57
CA VAL A 62 16.01 -20.71 -25.51
C VAL A 62 17.11 -20.22 -26.44
N LEU A 63 16.72 -19.62 -27.55
CA LEU A 63 17.65 -18.94 -28.45
C LEU A 63 17.96 -17.54 -27.92
N LYS A 64 19.22 -17.12 -28.03
CA LYS A 64 19.75 -15.87 -27.49
C LYS A 64 20.32 -14.99 -28.60
N ARG A 65 20.09 -13.69 -28.48
CA ARG A 65 20.64 -12.66 -29.37
C ARG A 65 21.07 -11.45 -28.55
N PRO A 66 22.25 -10.85 -28.76
CA PRO A 66 22.64 -9.61 -28.07
C PRO A 66 21.65 -8.46 -28.37
N VAL A 67 21.20 -7.76 -27.33
CA VAL A 67 20.28 -6.61 -27.46
C VAL A 67 20.93 -5.53 -28.32
N GLY A 68 20.21 -5.04 -29.33
CA GLY A 68 20.71 -4.04 -30.29
C GLY A 68 21.41 -4.61 -31.53
N SER A 69 21.52 -5.93 -31.64
CA SER A 69 21.95 -6.60 -32.88
C SER A 69 20.74 -7.11 -33.68
N ASN A 70 20.77 -6.95 -35.01
CA ASN A 70 19.77 -7.52 -35.92
C ASN A 70 20.16 -8.93 -36.41
N GLY A 71 21.05 -9.61 -35.68
CA GLY A 71 21.50 -10.96 -36.04
C GLY A 71 20.42 -12.01 -35.85
N PRO A 72 20.56 -13.21 -36.45
CA PRO A 72 19.65 -14.32 -36.20
C PRO A 72 19.78 -14.83 -34.76
N PHE A 73 18.69 -15.39 -34.22
CA PHE A 73 18.68 -16.03 -32.91
C PHE A 73 19.48 -17.34 -32.95
N LYS A 74 20.44 -17.52 -32.03
CA LYS A 74 21.30 -18.71 -31.93
C LYS A 74 21.21 -19.33 -30.53
N GLU A 75 21.46 -20.63 -30.38
CA GLU A 75 21.44 -21.31 -29.07
C GLU A 75 22.51 -20.76 -28.09
N HIS A 76 23.63 -20.29 -28.62
CA HIS A 76 24.70 -19.63 -27.88
C HIS A 76 24.89 -18.21 -28.40
N ALA A 77 24.76 -17.22 -27.51
CA ALA A 77 25.05 -15.83 -27.84
C ALA A 77 26.58 -15.67 -28.01
N GLU A 78 27.03 -15.64 -29.26
CA GLU A 78 28.41 -15.30 -29.57
C GLU A 78 28.68 -13.87 -29.09
N LEU A 79 29.67 -13.73 -28.19
CA LEU A 79 30.18 -12.43 -27.77
C LEU A 79 30.74 -11.70 -28.99
N PRO A 80 30.45 -10.39 -29.18
CA PRO A 80 31.05 -9.62 -30.25
C PRO A 80 32.58 -9.70 -30.21
N THR A 81 33.18 -10.36 -31.20
CA THR A 81 34.64 -10.53 -31.32
C THR A 81 35.37 -9.20 -31.48
N TYR A 82 34.66 -8.11 -31.78
CA TYR A 82 35.21 -6.76 -31.91
C TYR A 82 35.80 -6.19 -30.61
N LEU A 83 35.36 -6.67 -29.43
CA LEU A 83 36.00 -6.33 -28.14
C LEU A 83 37.12 -7.30 -27.76
N ALA A 84 37.16 -8.49 -28.37
CA ALA A 84 38.29 -9.41 -28.32
C ALA A 84 39.35 -9.01 -29.36
N GLY A 85 39.84 -7.76 -29.25
CA GLY A 85 41.02 -7.33 -29.97
C GLY A 85 42.24 -8.07 -29.45
N GLY A 86 42.53 -9.25 -30.00
CA GLY A 86 43.70 -10.03 -29.63
C GLY A 86 43.68 -11.48 -30.08
N SER A 87 43.51 -11.75 -31.36
CA SER A 87 44.06 -12.99 -31.93
C SER A 87 45.54 -13.06 -31.56
N SER A 88 45.96 -14.14 -30.90
CA SER A 88 47.31 -14.40 -30.43
C SER A 88 48.35 -14.30 -31.54
N LYS A 89 48.90 -13.10 -31.74
CA LYS A 89 50.15 -12.90 -32.46
C LYS A 89 51.21 -12.63 -31.41
N LYS A 90 52.22 -13.50 -31.35
CA LYS A 90 53.40 -13.38 -30.49
C LYS A 90 53.98 -11.97 -30.60
N THR A 91 53.66 -11.10 -29.66
CA THR A 91 54.32 -9.80 -29.52
C THR A 91 55.38 -9.92 -28.44
N ASP A 92 56.58 -9.56 -28.86
CA ASP A 92 57.80 -9.44 -28.10
C ASP A 92 57.58 -8.78 -26.71
N ARG A 93 58.25 -9.36 -25.71
CA ARG A 93 58.09 -9.10 -24.29
C ARG A 93 58.78 -7.78 -23.96
N ARG A 94 58.09 -6.66 -24.21
CA ARG A 94 58.59 -5.33 -23.83
C ARG A 94 58.75 -5.26 -22.31
N GLN A 95 59.99 -5.07 -21.85
CA GLN A 95 60.37 -5.02 -20.44
C GLN A 95 59.51 -4.03 -19.65
N ARG A 96 58.88 -4.53 -18.57
CA ARG A 96 58.28 -3.71 -17.51
C ARG A 96 59.35 -2.75 -16.96
N ARG A 97 59.21 -1.46 -17.25
CA ARG A 97 59.95 -0.42 -16.53
C ARG A 97 59.53 -0.45 -15.07
N LYS A 98 60.51 -0.59 -14.17
CA LYS A 98 60.28 -0.48 -12.72
C LYS A 98 59.74 0.92 -12.41
N PRO A 99 58.69 1.06 -11.58
CA PRO A 99 58.21 2.37 -11.18
C PRO A 99 59.33 3.08 -10.39
N SER A 100 59.70 4.28 -10.84
CA SER A 100 60.60 5.16 -10.11
C SER A 100 59.95 5.50 -8.77
N LYS A 101 60.71 5.34 -7.66
CA LYS A 101 60.29 5.73 -6.32
C LYS A 101 59.89 7.22 -6.35
N VAL A 102 58.60 7.49 -6.33
CA VAL A 102 58.08 8.83 -6.02
C VAL A 102 58.42 9.07 -4.56
N ALA A 103 59.15 10.13 -4.24
CA ALA A 103 59.33 10.57 -2.87
C ALA A 103 57.95 10.97 -2.34
N ASN A 104 57.42 10.24 -1.36
CA ASN A 104 56.15 10.58 -0.73
C ASN A 104 56.32 11.90 0.03
N ASP A 105 55.54 12.91 -0.33
CA ASP A 105 55.33 14.08 0.52
C ASP A 105 54.42 13.67 1.68
N ASP A 106 54.98 13.07 2.74
CA ASP A 106 54.24 12.61 3.92
C ASP A 106 53.33 13.69 4.53
N ALA A 107 53.69 14.97 4.37
CA ALA A 107 52.89 16.10 4.82
C ALA A 107 51.64 16.34 3.96
N ALA A 108 51.69 16.06 2.66
CA ALA A 108 50.53 16.10 1.76
C ALA A 108 49.58 14.95 2.08
N ASP A 109 50.12 13.75 2.31
CA ASP A 109 49.33 12.57 2.65
C ASP A 109 48.57 12.73 3.98
N ARG A 110 49.22 13.33 5.00
CA ARG A 110 48.54 13.65 6.27
C ARG A 110 47.41 14.66 6.11
N LYS A 111 47.56 15.66 5.24
CA LYS A 111 46.49 16.65 4.96
C LYS A 111 45.32 16.00 4.23
N VAL A 112 45.58 15.10 3.29
CA VAL A 112 44.55 14.31 2.60
C VAL A 112 43.82 13.39 3.59
N ALA A 113 44.54 12.73 4.50
CA ALA A 113 43.95 11.89 5.53
C ALA A 113 43.02 12.69 6.48
N LEU A 114 43.46 13.87 6.94
CA LEU A 114 42.63 14.73 7.80
C LEU A 114 41.42 15.30 7.07
N ALA A 115 41.54 15.62 5.77
CA ALA A 115 40.41 16.06 4.96
C ALA A 115 39.37 14.93 4.79
N PHE A 116 39.83 13.70 4.57
CA PHE A 116 38.97 12.52 4.50
C PHE A 116 38.26 12.25 5.83
N GLU A 117 38.96 12.35 6.96
CA GLU A 117 38.35 12.15 8.29
C GLU A 117 37.27 13.20 8.59
N LYS A 118 37.51 14.47 8.23
CA LYS A 118 36.51 15.54 8.37
C LYS A 118 35.27 15.27 7.52
N GLU A 119 35.47 14.81 6.28
CA GLU A 119 34.39 14.46 5.38
C GLU A 119 33.57 13.26 5.90
N GLN A 120 34.23 12.24 6.46
CA GLN A 120 33.55 11.11 7.09
C GLN A 120 32.70 11.56 8.27
N LYS A 121 33.26 12.39 9.17
CA LYS A 121 32.51 12.95 10.31
C LYS A 121 31.31 13.79 9.85
N ARG A 122 31.41 14.51 8.73
CA ARG A 122 30.27 15.26 8.16
C ARG A 122 29.16 14.30 7.72
N ARG A 123 29.50 13.26 6.96
CA ARG A 123 28.54 12.24 6.49
C ARG A 123 27.90 11.45 7.62
N GLU A 124 28.66 11.11 8.66
CA GLU A 124 28.12 10.47 9.87
C GLU A 124 27.13 11.37 10.60
N ARG A 125 27.42 12.65 10.75
CA ARG A 125 26.48 13.62 11.34
C ARG A 125 25.21 13.78 10.50
N GLU A 126 25.32 13.76 9.18
CA GLU A 126 24.15 13.80 8.29
C GLU A 126 23.30 12.53 8.41
N ARG A 127 23.93 11.35 8.39
CA ARG A 127 23.24 10.07 8.63
C ARG A 127 22.57 10.02 10.00
N ALA A 128 23.26 10.45 11.06
CA ALA A 128 22.70 10.50 12.41
C ALA A 128 21.50 11.47 12.51
N LYS A 129 21.53 12.60 11.80
CA LYS A 129 20.39 13.53 11.74
C LYS A 129 19.20 12.89 11.00
N GLU A 130 19.45 12.21 9.88
CA GLU A 130 18.40 11.53 9.12
C GLU A 130 17.80 10.35 9.90
N GLU A 131 18.62 9.59 10.62
CA GLU A 131 18.15 8.52 11.50
C GLU A 131 17.32 9.09 12.66
N ALA A 132 17.75 10.19 13.26
CA ALA A 132 17.00 10.87 14.32
C ALA A 132 15.64 11.41 13.82
N THR A 133 15.55 11.93 12.59
CA THR A 133 14.26 12.36 12.02
C THR A 133 13.36 11.17 11.72
N ARG A 134 13.91 10.09 11.13
CA ARG A 134 13.18 8.83 10.90
C ARG A 134 12.67 8.22 12.20
N GLN A 135 13.47 8.26 13.27
CA GLN A 135 13.09 7.74 14.58
C GLN A 135 11.96 8.56 15.20
N LYS A 136 12.05 9.89 15.17
CA LYS A 136 10.98 10.78 15.63
C LYS A 136 9.68 10.56 14.85
N GLU A 137 9.77 10.30 13.55
CA GLU A 137 8.60 9.98 12.74
C GLU A 137 7.96 8.64 13.15
N ARG A 138 8.77 7.61 13.41
CA ARG A 138 8.30 6.32 13.94
C ARG A 138 7.62 6.50 15.29
N GLU A 139 8.20 7.25 16.20
CA GLU A 139 7.64 7.54 17.52
C GLU A 139 6.30 8.29 17.42
N ARG A 140 6.19 9.26 16.51
CA ARG A 140 4.91 9.96 16.27
C ARG A 140 3.83 9.03 15.73
N ARG A 141 4.20 8.15 14.78
CA ARG A 141 3.28 7.15 14.24
C ARG A 141 2.84 6.18 15.33
N GLN A 142 3.79 5.69 16.14
CA GLN A 142 3.50 4.77 17.23
C GLN A 142 2.59 5.40 18.27
N HIS A 143 2.88 6.63 18.70
CA HIS A 143 2.03 7.36 19.64
C HIS A 143 0.60 7.56 19.10
N ALA A 144 0.44 7.83 17.79
CA ALA A 144 -0.89 7.93 17.18
C ALA A 144 -1.63 6.58 17.20
N VAL A 145 -0.93 5.47 16.95
CA VAL A 145 -1.48 4.11 17.06
C VAL A 145 -1.88 3.79 18.49
N ASP A 146 -1.00 4.04 19.46
CA ASP A 146 -1.27 3.77 20.88
C ASP A 146 -2.46 4.58 21.39
N LYS A 147 -2.58 5.85 20.95
CA LYS A 147 -3.74 6.69 21.28
C LYS A 147 -5.04 6.15 20.66
N ALA A 148 -5.00 5.73 19.40
CA ALA A 148 -6.17 5.15 18.73
C ALA A 148 -6.58 3.84 19.41
N GLN A 149 -5.61 2.99 19.74
CA GLN A 149 -5.85 1.72 20.43
C GLN A 149 -6.45 1.95 21.82
N GLY A 150 -5.91 2.90 22.59
CA GLY A 150 -6.48 3.26 23.90
C GLY A 150 -7.92 3.79 23.81
N ALA A 151 -8.27 4.51 22.76
CA ALA A 151 -9.65 4.96 22.53
C ALA A 151 -10.58 3.79 22.19
N LEU A 152 -10.13 2.83 21.37
CA LEU A 152 -10.88 1.61 21.06
C LEU A 152 -11.10 0.75 22.31
N ASP A 153 -10.06 0.56 23.12
CA ASP A 153 -10.15 -0.23 24.35
C ASP A 153 -11.10 0.44 25.37
N ALA A 154 -11.07 1.76 25.49
CA ALA A 154 -11.99 2.51 26.34
C ALA A 154 -13.45 2.39 25.85
N ALA A 155 -13.68 2.49 24.53
CA ALA A 155 -15.01 2.30 23.95
C ALA A 155 -15.52 0.87 24.17
N ARG A 156 -14.65 -0.13 23.99
CA ARG A 156 -14.97 -1.53 24.24
C ARG A 156 -15.39 -1.78 25.68
N ARG A 157 -14.65 -1.25 26.66
CA ARG A 157 -15.01 -1.39 28.09
C ARG A 157 -16.38 -0.79 28.41
N LYS A 158 -16.67 0.40 27.89
CA LYS A 158 -18.00 1.04 28.07
C LYS A 158 -19.11 0.21 27.44
N HIS A 159 -18.86 -0.34 26.25
CA HIS A 159 -19.81 -1.24 25.60
C HIS A 159 -20.03 -2.51 26.42
N GLU A 160 -18.98 -3.14 26.93
CA GLU A 160 -19.07 -4.33 27.78
C GLU A 160 -19.84 -4.05 29.07
N GLU A 161 -19.60 -2.90 29.72
CA GLU A 161 -20.36 -2.46 30.90
C GLU A 161 -21.85 -2.25 30.59
N THR A 162 -22.15 -1.56 29.49
CA THR A 162 -23.54 -1.33 29.05
C THR A 162 -24.23 -2.65 28.69
N ALA A 163 -23.52 -3.56 28.01
CA ALA A 163 -24.04 -4.87 27.67
C ALA A 163 -24.31 -5.72 28.92
N ALA A 164 -23.45 -5.63 29.94
CA ALA A 164 -23.65 -6.31 31.21
C ALA A 164 -24.87 -5.77 31.98
N ASP A 165 -25.08 -4.46 32.01
CA ASP A 165 -26.28 -3.84 32.61
C ASP A 165 -27.55 -4.29 31.89
N ILE A 166 -27.55 -4.29 30.55
CA ILE A 166 -28.69 -4.79 29.77
C ILE A 166 -28.95 -6.27 30.08
N GLN A 167 -27.91 -7.10 30.20
CA GLN A 167 -28.06 -8.51 30.55
C GLN A 167 -28.69 -8.68 31.93
N GLN A 168 -28.26 -7.92 32.93
CA GLN A 168 -28.87 -7.93 34.26
C GLN A 168 -30.35 -7.50 34.22
N GLN A 169 -30.68 -6.48 33.43
CA GLN A 169 -32.08 -6.07 33.25
C GLN A 169 -32.92 -7.15 32.58
N LEU A 170 -32.36 -7.88 31.60
CA LEU A 170 -33.04 -9.01 30.96
C LEU A 170 -33.30 -10.13 31.95
N GLU A 171 -32.34 -10.47 32.82
CA GLU A 171 -32.52 -11.49 33.85
C GLU A 171 -33.64 -11.11 34.83
N VAL A 172 -33.70 -9.85 35.27
CA VAL A 172 -34.77 -9.35 36.16
C VAL A 172 -36.13 -9.37 35.46
N LEU A 173 -36.19 -8.99 34.18
CA LEU A 173 -37.42 -9.04 33.40
C LEU A 173 -37.88 -10.48 33.17
N GLU A 174 -36.95 -11.41 32.94
CA GLU A 174 -37.24 -12.83 32.78
C GLU A 174 -37.78 -13.43 34.08
N GLU A 175 -37.19 -13.09 35.23
CA GLU A 175 -37.72 -13.49 36.54
C GLU A 175 -39.13 -12.93 36.78
N SER A 176 -39.34 -11.64 36.50
CA SER A 176 -40.65 -11.00 36.62
C SER A 176 -41.70 -11.63 35.70
N ALA A 177 -41.31 -12.03 34.48
CA ALA A 177 -42.18 -12.74 33.56
C ALA A 177 -42.54 -14.14 34.07
N ARG A 178 -41.58 -14.87 34.65
CA ARG A 178 -41.84 -16.18 35.28
C ARG A 178 -42.81 -16.06 36.46
N ASP A 179 -42.66 -15.03 37.29
CA ASP A 179 -43.56 -14.78 38.41
C ASP A 179 -44.97 -14.38 37.94
N GLU A 180 -45.05 -13.60 36.87
CA GLU A 180 -46.29 -13.23 36.20
C GLU A 180 -47.01 -14.47 35.66
N ASP A 181 -46.31 -15.33 34.93
CA ASP A 181 -46.84 -16.58 34.39
C ASP A 181 -47.29 -17.52 35.52
N ALA A 182 -46.48 -17.68 36.58
CA ALA A 182 -46.85 -18.48 37.74
C ALA A 182 -48.10 -17.94 38.45
N ARG A 183 -48.32 -16.62 38.44
CA ARG A 183 -49.57 -16.02 38.96
C ARG A 183 -50.75 -16.30 38.04
N TRP A 184 -50.57 -16.19 36.73
CA TRP A 184 -51.62 -16.50 35.74
C TRP A 184 -52.02 -17.98 35.79
N GLU A 185 -51.06 -18.90 35.89
CA GLU A 185 -51.29 -20.34 35.99
C GLU A 185 -52.07 -20.73 37.26
N LYS A 186 -51.80 -20.05 38.39
CA LYS A 186 -52.58 -20.24 39.62
C LYS A 186 -54.06 -19.85 39.44
N GLY A 187 -54.36 -19.05 38.41
CA GLY A 187 -55.69 -18.64 37.98
C GLY A 187 -56.47 -17.84 39.04
N PRO A 188 -57.49 -17.08 38.65
CA PRO A 188 -58.52 -16.70 39.61
C PRO A 188 -59.22 -18.00 40.05
N VAL A 189 -58.92 -18.49 41.25
CA VAL A 189 -59.76 -19.50 41.93
C VAL A 189 -61.19 -18.97 41.88
N GLY A 190 -62.03 -19.68 41.13
CA GLY A 190 -63.32 -19.19 40.65
C GLY A 190 -64.11 -18.44 41.71
N ARG A 191 -64.07 -17.10 41.65
CA ARG A 191 -65.13 -16.28 42.21
C ARG A 191 -66.34 -16.53 41.33
N ARG A 192 -67.22 -17.40 41.81
CA ARG A 192 -68.58 -17.61 41.32
C ARG A 192 -69.22 -16.23 41.19
N VAL A 193 -69.29 -15.68 39.98
CA VAL A 193 -70.03 -14.45 39.70
C VAL A 193 -71.49 -14.81 39.82
N THR A 194 -72.05 -14.66 41.02
CA THR A 194 -73.49 -14.59 41.20
C THR A 194 -73.92 -13.24 40.62
N THR A 195 -74.53 -13.30 39.45
CA THR A 195 -75.27 -12.21 38.81
C THR A 195 -76.16 -11.52 39.83
N GLY A 196 -75.99 -10.20 39.99
CA GLY A 196 -76.96 -9.38 40.70
C GLY A 196 -76.37 -8.17 41.41
N ALA A 197 -75.94 -7.15 40.66
CA ALA A 197 -76.07 -5.75 41.07
C ALA A 197 -75.55 -4.85 39.94
N ARG A 198 -76.49 -4.23 39.24
CA ARG A 198 -76.28 -3.10 38.35
C ARG A 198 -75.91 -1.88 39.21
N LEU A 199 -74.63 -1.56 39.36
CA LEU A 199 -74.18 -0.28 39.90
C LEU A 199 -73.01 0.25 39.05
N GLY A 200 -73.10 1.54 38.72
CA GLY A 200 -72.39 2.20 37.63
C GLY A 200 -70.86 2.10 37.71
N LEU A 201 -70.28 1.70 36.59
CA LEU A 201 -68.87 1.90 36.29
C LEU A 201 -68.65 3.37 35.91
N GLU A 202 -68.31 4.17 36.92
CA GLU A 202 -67.56 5.40 36.69
C GLU A 202 -66.10 5.00 36.42
N VAL A 203 -65.75 4.98 35.13
CA VAL A 203 -64.38 4.75 34.67
C VAL A 203 -63.53 5.93 35.11
N ARG A 204 -62.78 5.75 36.21
CA ARG A 204 -61.69 6.68 36.55
C ARG A 204 -60.54 6.43 35.56
N PRO A 205 -60.11 7.44 34.77
CA PRO A 205 -58.95 7.26 33.92
C PRO A 205 -57.72 7.08 34.80
N SER A 206 -57.07 5.92 34.66
CA SER A 206 -55.74 5.66 35.20
C SER A 206 -54.83 6.80 34.81
N ARG A 207 -54.20 7.40 35.83
CA ARG A 207 -53.06 8.30 35.69
C ARG A 207 -52.02 7.60 34.82
N VAL A 208 -51.97 7.97 33.54
CA VAL A 208 -50.85 7.67 32.67
C VAL A 208 -49.67 8.41 33.27
N LEU A 209 -48.88 7.71 34.08
CA LEU A 209 -47.53 8.18 34.37
C LEU A 209 -46.81 8.12 33.03
N ALA A 210 -46.62 9.30 32.45
CA ALA A 210 -45.83 9.51 31.26
C ALA A 210 -44.42 8.96 31.54
N PHE A 211 -44.17 7.75 31.05
CA PHE A 211 -42.83 7.20 30.93
C PHE A 211 -42.17 8.01 29.82
N ALA A 212 -41.50 9.10 30.20
CA ALA A 212 -40.63 9.84 29.30
C ALA A 212 -39.43 8.92 29.02
N PRO A 213 -39.25 8.40 27.80
CA PRO A 213 -38.03 7.68 27.51
C PRO A 213 -36.91 8.71 27.46
N ALA A 214 -35.92 8.55 28.33
CA ALA A 214 -34.65 9.26 28.24
C ALA A 214 -33.86 8.71 27.03
N PHE A 215 -34.38 8.90 25.82
CA PHE A 215 -33.57 8.84 24.62
C PHE A 215 -32.74 10.13 24.58
N PRO A 216 -31.40 10.05 24.47
CA PRO A 216 -30.61 11.24 24.19
C PRO A 216 -31.08 11.84 22.85
N PRO A 217 -31.13 13.17 22.71
CA PRO A 217 -31.55 13.80 21.48
C PRO A 217 -30.63 13.36 20.33
N ILE A 218 -31.26 13.01 19.20
CA ILE A 218 -30.65 12.60 17.91
C ILE A 218 -29.59 13.60 17.38
N ALA A 219 -29.42 14.75 18.03
CA ALA A 219 -28.38 15.73 17.75
C ALA A 219 -26.93 15.21 17.96
N GLU A 220 -26.69 14.19 18.79
CA GLU A 220 -25.33 13.65 18.98
C GLU A 220 -24.89 12.65 17.88
N ILE A 221 -25.83 11.96 17.22
CA ILE A 221 -25.52 11.01 16.14
C ILE A 221 -25.08 11.74 14.86
N VAL A 222 -25.60 12.95 14.61
CA VAL A 222 -25.19 13.76 13.46
C VAL A 222 -23.78 14.34 13.66
N ASN A 223 -23.36 14.59 14.89
CA ASN A 223 -22.04 15.17 15.19
C ASN A 223 -20.91 14.13 15.03
N LEU A 224 -21.15 12.85 15.39
CA LEU A 224 -20.19 11.76 15.11
C LEU A 224 -20.01 11.51 13.59
N ASN A 225 -21.07 11.63 12.80
CA ASN A 225 -20.97 11.47 11.34
C ASN A 225 -20.26 12.65 10.65
N CYS A 226 -20.26 13.83 11.26
CA CYS A 226 -19.54 15.00 10.76
C CYS A 226 -18.03 14.90 11.04
N GLU A 227 -17.63 14.41 12.23
CA GLU A 227 -16.21 14.17 12.56
C GLU A 227 -15.61 13.04 11.72
N ILE A 228 -16.34 11.94 11.50
CA ILE A 228 -15.89 10.82 10.64
C ILE A 228 -15.77 11.26 9.17
N SER A 229 -16.69 12.08 8.66
CA SER A 229 -16.60 12.61 7.28
C SER A 229 -15.43 13.58 7.09
N SER A 230 -15.08 14.38 8.10
CA SER A 230 -13.93 15.28 8.02
C SER A 230 -12.58 14.52 8.05
N LEU A 231 -12.51 13.41 8.79
CA LEU A 231 -11.34 12.54 8.84
C LEU A 231 -11.12 11.77 7.53
N ILE A 232 -12.20 11.31 6.88
CA ILE A 232 -12.10 10.63 5.57
C ILE A 232 -11.68 11.60 4.47
N ARG A 233 -12.08 12.88 4.54
CA ARG A 233 -11.72 13.89 3.52
C ARG A 233 -10.29 14.45 3.67
N CYS A 234 -9.69 14.33 4.85
CA CYS A 234 -8.30 14.70 5.09
C CYS A 234 -7.30 13.54 4.86
N ALA A 235 -7.77 12.29 4.73
CA ALA A 235 -6.92 11.10 4.58
C ALA A 235 -6.79 10.58 3.14
N LEU A 236 -7.48 11.18 2.15
CA LEU A 236 -7.22 10.88 0.74
C LEU A 236 -6.14 11.84 0.20
N PRO A 237 -4.91 11.39 -0.08
CA PRO A 237 -4.03 12.14 -0.94
C PRO A 237 -4.72 12.27 -2.30
N ALA A 238 -4.85 13.50 -2.79
CA ALA A 238 -5.26 13.78 -4.15
C ALA A 238 -4.47 12.87 -5.09
N ARG A 239 -5.17 11.92 -5.73
CA ARG A 239 -4.62 11.16 -6.85
C ARG A 239 -4.41 12.15 -7.98
N CYS A 240 -3.18 12.65 -8.08
CA CYS A 240 -2.66 13.20 -9.32
C CYS A 240 -2.77 12.12 -10.39
N ALA A 241 -3.66 12.32 -11.36
CA ALA A 241 -3.65 11.58 -12.60
C ALA A 241 -2.49 12.13 -13.47
N PRO A 242 -1.57 11.29 -13.96
CA PRO A 242 -0.67 11.66 -15.03
C PRO A 242 -1.28 11.17 -16.35
N ASP A 243 -1.67 12.07 -17.26
CA ASP A 243 -1.67 11.80 -18.71
C ASP A 243 -2.12 13.04 -19.50
N HIS A 244 -1.16 13.87 -19.90
CA HIS A 244 -0.89 14.13 -21.32
C HIS A 244 0.25 15.14 -21.51
N PRO A 245 1.29 14.81 -22.30
CA PRO A 245 2.22 15.79 -22.84
C PRO A 245 1.73 16.22 -24.23
N ARG A 246 1.57 17.53 -24.47
CA ARG A 246 1.98 18.21 -25.72
C ARG A 246 1.58 19.69 -25.73
N ARG A 247 2.62 20.50 -25.97
CA ARG A 247 2.61 21.79 -26.67
C ARG A 247 1.86 22.96 -26.00
N CYS A 248 2.64 23.86 -25.40
CA CYS A 248 2.63 25.26 -25.80
C CYS A 248 3.96 25.89 -25.39
N SER A 249 4.83 26.07 -26.39
CA SER A 249 6.00 26.92 -26.33
C SER A 249 5.58 28.35 -26.70
N ALA A 250 6.27 29.32 -26.10
CA ALA A 250 6.42 30.72 -26.50
C ALA A 250 5.42 31.76 -25.96
N LEU A 251 5.94 32.64 -25.09
CA LEU A 251 6.00 34.12 -25.18
C LEU A 251 6.09 34.69 -23.75
N LEU A 252 7.28 35.07 -23.26
CA LEU A 252 7.92 36.39 -23.32
C LEU A 252 7.23 37.50 -22.48
N GLN A 253 8.03 38.11 -21.58
CA GLN A 253 7.92 39.43 -20.90
C GLN A 253 7.18 39.48 -19.54
N ARG A 254 7.87 39.77 -18.42
CA ARG A 254 8.25 41.10 -17.83
C ARG A 254 6.99 41.91 -17.47
N GLU A 255 6.65 42.17 -16.21
CA GLU A 255 7.27 43.10 -15.23
C GLU A 255 6.69 42.85 -13.80
N PRO A 256 7.31 43.39 -12.73
CA PRO A 256 6.89 43.22 -11.33
C PRO A 256 6.17 44.46 -10.75
N GLY A 257 5.36 44.23 -9.71
CA GLY A 257 5.03 45.26 -8.71
C GLY A 257 3.54 45.57 -8.56
N ALA A 258 2.98 45.20 -7.40
CA ALA A 258 2.10 46.06 -6.61
C ALA A 258 1.78 45.36 -5.28
N SER A 259 2.28 45.98 -4.22
CA SER A 259 1.79 45.91 -2.84
C SER A 259 0.29 46.19 -2.74
N GLU A 260 -0.43 45.50 -1.84
CA GLU A 260 -1.16 46.11 -0.71
C GLU A 260 -2.15 45.12 -0.05
N LEU A 261 -2.00 45.00 1.28
CA LEU A 261 -3.06 45.11 2.30
C LEU A 261 -4.26 44.13 2.30
N LEU A 262 -4.17 43.19 3.26
CA LEU A 262 -5.02 43.03 4.46
C LEU A 262 -5.57 41.59 4.70
N PRO A 263 -5.55 41.11 5.96
CA PRO A 263 -6.01 39.77 6.34
C PRO A 263 -7.51 39.77 6.72
N CYS A 264 -8.28 38.87 6.10
CA CYS A 264 -9.64 38.58 6.54
C CYS A 264 -9.61 37.73 7.81
N LEU A 265 -9.82 38.40 8.95
CA LEU A 265 -10.33 37.80 10.17
C LEU A 265 -11.79 37.40 9.96
N HIS A 266 -12.12 36.11 10.12
CA HIS A 266 -13.47 35.72 10.51
C HIS A 266 -13.47 34.59 11.52
N ARG A 267 -14.26 34.84 12.56
CA ARG A 267 -14.45 34.12 13.82
C ARG A 267 -15.32 32.86 13.64
N PRO A 268 -15.36 31.98 14.66
CA PRO A 268 -16.01 30.69 14.63
C PRO A 268 -17.50 30.76 15.01
N CYS A 269 -18.24 29.73 14.62
CA CYS A 269 -19.40 29.19 15.33
C CYS A 269 -19.06 27.77 15.75
#